data_AF-A0A4R4VSQ6-F1
#
_entry.id   AF-A0A4R4VSQ6-F1
#
_cell.length_a   1.000
_cell.length_b   1.000
_cell.length_c   1.000
_cell.angle_alpha   90.00
_cell.angle_beta   90.00
_cell.angle_gamma   90.00
#
_symmetry.space_group_name_H-M   'P 1'
#
loop_
_entity.id
_entity.type
_entity.pdbx_description
1 polymer ?
#
loop_
_entity_poly.entity_id
_entity_poly.type
_entity_poly.pdbx_seq_one_letter_code
_entity_poly.pdbx_strand_id
1 'polypeptide(L)'
;MTGGPARFGGRDDVVLVVVLDCADLDRSATFWCGVLGYSAEPSSAGRYRRLLPPGGNGVELLLQRVPEPKATKNRVHLDLRVPDLEAETARVLALGARRVTGDPTEEDGWAWHVFADRCG
;
A
#
# COMPACT_ATOMS: atom_id res chain seq x y z
N MET A 1 13.28 -6.81 27.06
CA MET A 1 12.68 -8.12 26.74
C MET A 1 12.53 -8.21 25.23
N THR A 2 13.30 -9.13 24.65
CA THR A 2 13.61 -9.30 23.23
C THR A 2 12.43 -9.93 22.48
N GLY A 3 11.64 -9.11 21.78
CA GLY A 3 10.64 -9.59 20.83
C GLY A 3 11.34 -10.21 19.64
N GLY A 4 11.43 -11.54 19.64
CA GLY A 4 12.18 -12.34 18.67
C GLY A 4 11.60 -12.40 17.25
N PRO A 5 12.01 -13.41 16.44
CA PRO A 5 11.81 -13.48 14.98
C PRO A 5 10.35 -13.31 14.52
N ALA A 6 9.36 -13.56 15.38
CA ALA A 6 7.95 -13.31 15.09
C ALA A 6 7.63 -11.85 14.67
N ARG A 7 8.38 -10.84 15.16
CA ARG A 7 8.20 -9.43 14.74
C ARG A 7 8.65 -9.19 13.29
N PHE A 8 9.53 -10.03 12.77
CA PHE A 8 10.12 -9.95 11.43
C PHE A 8 9.56 -11.03 10.48
N GLY A 9 8.39 -11.60 10.80
CA GLY A 9 7.80 -12.67 9.99
C GLY A 9 8.58 -13.99 10.06
N GLY A 10 9.32 -14.21 11.15
CA GLY A 10 10.17 -15.39 11.33
C GLY A 10 11.61 -15.20 10.82
N ARG A 11 11.96 -14.03 10.26
CA ARG A 11 13.29 -13.79 9.69
C ARG A 11 14.30 -13.29 10.72
N ASP A 12 15.56 -13.69 10.51
CA ASP A 12 16.75 -13.29 11.27
C ASP A 12 17.68 -12.36 10.46
N ASP A 13 17.22 -11.90 9.29
CA ASP A 13 17.91 -10.98 8.38
C ASP A 13 17.24 -9.60 8.31
N VAL A 14 17.80 -8.71 7.47
CA VAL A 14 17.26 -7.37 7.26
C VAL A 14 15.91 -7.43 6.55
N VAL A 15 14.88 -6.84 7.16
CA VAL A 15 13.54 -6.77 6.60
C VAL A 15 13.20 -5.36 6.13
N LEU A 16 12.82 -5.23 4.85
CA LEU A 16 12.24 -4.01 4.31
C LEU A 16 10.77 -3.89 4.73
N VAL A 17 10.40 -2.72 5.25
CA VAL A 17 9.01 -2.32 5.50
C VAL A 17 8.80 -0.97 4.82
N VAL A 18 7.69 -0.83 4.12
CA VAL A 18 7.28 0.46 3.54
C VAL A 18 6.29 1.11 4.49
N VAL A 19 6.51 2.39 4.81
CA VAL A 19 5.60 3.16 5.67
C VAL A 19 4.83 4.17 4.83
N LEU A 20 3.51 4.20 4.97
CA LEU A 20 2.64 5.20 4.33
C LEU A 20 1.91 6.03 5.38
N ASP A 21 2.07 7.35 5.27
CA ASP A 21 1.31 8.30 6.05
C ASP A 21 -0.12 8.43 5.51
N CYS A 22 -1.09 8.38 6.41
CA CYS A 22 -2.51 8.53 6.11
C CYS A 22 -3.26 9.23 7.25
N ALA A 23 -4.37 9.89 6.92
CA ALA A 23 -5.22 10.52 7.94
C ALA A 23 -6.14 9.50 8.67
N ASP A 24 -6.47 8.38 8.01
CA ASP A 24 -7.45 7.41 8.46
C ASP A 24 -6.95 5.97 8.21
N LEU A 25 -6.64 5.26 9.30
CA LEU A 25 -6.09 3.90 9.25
C LEU A 25 -7.08 2.88 8.69
N ASP A 26 -8.37 3.00 8.95
CA ASP A 26 -9.37 2.02 8.52
C ASP A 26 -9.66 2.16 7.02
N ARG A 27 -9.79 3.39 6.54
CA ARG A 27 -9.95 3.68 5.11
C ARG A 27 -8.72 3.26 4.32
N SER A 28 -7.52 3.59 4.79
CA SER A 28 -6.28 3.19 4.13
C SER A 28 -6.06 1.68 4.16
N ALA A 29 -6.31 1.01 5.30
CA ALA A 29 -6.18 -0.44 5.39
C ALA A 29 -7.14 -1.14 4.43
N THR A 30 -8.40 -0.72 4.39
CA THR A 30 -9.40 -1.29 3.46
C THR A 30 -8.95 -1.17 2.01
N PHE A 31 -8.47 0.01 1.61
CA PHE A 31 -8.00 0.26 0.26
C PHE A 31 -6.78 -0.60 -0.09
N TRP A 32 -5.70 -0.50 0.70
CA TRP A 32 -4.43 -1.16 0.39
C TRP A 32 -4.52 -2.69 0.52
N CYS A 33 -5.31 -3.22 1.46
CA CYS A 33 -5.63 -4.64 1.51
C CYS A 33 -6.37 -5.10 0.26
N GLY A 34 -7.36 -4.32 -0.20
CA GLY A 34 -8.10 -4.63 -1.43
C GLY A 34 -7.21 -4.61 -2.68
N VAL A 35 -6.30 -3.64 -2.77
CA VAL A 35 -5.36 -3.54 -3.91
C VAL A 35 -4.34 -4.67 -3.90
N LEU A 36 -3.69 -4.93 -2.76
CA LEU A 36 -2.56 -5.86 -2.68
C LEU A 36 -2.96 -7.31 -2.36
N GLY A 37 -4.22 -7.56 -2.00
CA GLY A 37 -4.66 -8.86 -1.46
C GLY A 37 -4.07 -9.15 -0.06
N TYR A 38 -3.73 -8.11 0.70
CA TYR A 38 -3.11 -8.22 2.02
C TYR A 38 -4.15 -8.34 3.13
N SER A 39 -3.73 -8.78 4.31
CA SER A 39 -4.55 -8.77 5.53
C SER A 39 -4.06 -7.70 6.51
N ALA A 40 -4.99 -6.93 7.09
CA ALA A 40 -4.67 -5.95 8.12
C ALA A 40 -4.68 -6.58 9.52
N GLU A 41 -3.83 -6.08 10.41
CA GLU A 41 -4.03 -6.29 11.85
C GLU A 41 -5.39 -5.72 12.31
N PRO A 42 -5.94 -6.20 13.46
CA PRO A 42 -7.16 -5.65 14.02
C PRO A 42 -7.10 -4.12 14.18
N SER A 43 -8.24 -3.45 13.99
CA SER A 43 -8.30 -2.00 14.17
C SER A 43 -7.98 -1.63 15.62
N SER A 44 -7.29 -0.51 15.80
CA SER A 44 -6.92 0.00 17.12
C SER A 44 -6.90 1.52 17.14
N ALA A 45 -7.00 2.11 18.32
CA ALA A 45 -6.85 3.58 18.50
C ALA A 45 -5.39 4.07 18.35
N GLY A 46 -4.46 3.16 18.07
CA GLY A 46 -3.04 3.44 17.94
C GLY A 46 -2.70 4.33 16.74
N ARG A 47 -1.41 4.68 16.64
CA ARG A 47 -0.87 5.46 15.51
C ARG A 47 -0.55 4.58 14.29
N TYR A 48 -0.36 3.28 14.48
CA TYR A 48 0.18 2.40 13.46
C TYR A 48 -0.75 1.23 13.19
N ARG A 49 -0.75 0.75 11.94
CA ARG A 49 -1.44 -0.48 11.55
C ARG A 49 -0.67 -1.22 10.47
N ARG A 50 -0.41 -2.51 10.70
CA ARG A 50 0.36 -3.36 9.78
C ARG A 50 -0.56 -4.06 8.79
N LEU A 51 -0.16 -4.07 7.52
CA LEU A 51 -0.77 -4.88 6.47
C LEU A 51 0.25 -5.92 6.01
N LEU A 52 -0.15 -7.18 6.07
CA LEU A 52 0.73 -8.31 5.87
C LEU A 52 0.41 -9.02 4.54
N PRO A 53 1.44 -9.41 3.77
CA PRO A 53 1.25 -10.19 2.55
C PRO A 53 0.69 -11.59 2.87
N PRO A 54 -0.08 -12.19 1.95
CA PRO A 54 -0.58 -13.54 2.11
C PRO A 54 0.59 -14.52 2.29
N GLY A 55 0.51 -15.36 3.33
CA GLY A 55 1.54 -16.35 3.63
C GLY A 55 2.90 -15.78 4.05
N GLY A 56 3.00 -14.48 4.35
CA GLY A 56 4.25 -13.83 4.78
C GLY A 56 5.25 -13.56 3.65
N ASN A 57 4.91 -13.91 2.40
CA ASN A 57 5.78 -13.71 1.24
C ASN A 57 5.53 -12.35 0.60
N GLY A 58 6.28 -11.33 1.01
CA GLY A 58 6.19 -9.97 0.45
C GLY A 58 6.77 -8.91 1.36
N VAL A 59 6.48 -7.64 1.05
CA VAL A 59 6.91 -6.49 1.84
C VAL A 59 5.77 -6.05 2.74
N GLU A 60 6.04 -5.90 4.04
CA GLU A 60 5.05 -5.33 4.97
C GLU A 60 4.77 -3.87 4.61
N LEU A 61 3.48 -3.51 4.62
CA LEU A 61 3.04 -2.12 4.50
C LEU A 61 2.56 -1.64 5.89
N LEU A 62 3.25 -0.65 6.45
CA LEU A 62 2.90 -0.03 7.72
C LEU A 62 2.17 1.29 7.46
N LEU A 63 0.92 1.37 7.89
CA LEU A 63 0.17 2.62 7.87
C LEU A 63 0.48 3.43 9.14
N GLN A 64 0.84 4.69 8.97
CA GLN A 64 1.04 5.64 10.05
C GLN A 64 -0.06 6.72 10.00
N ARG A 65 -0.78 6.91 11.10
CA ARG A 65 -1.76 7.98 11.25
C ARG A 65 -1.06 9.32 11.43
N VAL A 66 -1.22 10.20 10.45
CA VAL A 66 -0.79 11.60 10.46
C VAL A 66 -2.04 12.45 10.21
N PRO A 67 -2.64 13.04 11.25
CA PRO A 67 -3.91 13.77 11.12
C PRO A 67 -3.77 15.12 10.41
N GLU A 68 -2.55 15.67 10.35
CA GLU A 68 -2.27 16.90 9.63
C GLU A 68 -2.49 16.70 8.11
N PRO A 69 -3.11 17.66 7.42
CA PRO A 69 -3.27 17.58 5.98
C PRO A 69 -1.92 17.47 5.28
N LYS A 70 -1.84 16.63 4.25
CA LYS A 70 -0.64 16.53 3.42
C LYS A 70 -0.38 17.86 2.71
N ALA A 71 0.81 18.42 2.93
CA ALA A 71 1.24 19.64 2.23
C ALA A 71 1.60 19.37 0.76
N THR A 72 2.09 18.16 0.46
CA THR A 72 2.41 17.68 -0.89
C THR A 72 2.13 16.18 -0.98
N LYS A 73 2.08 15.62 -2.19
CA LYS A 73 1.97 14.17 -2.37
C LYS A 73 3.12 13.43 -1.67
N ASN A 74 2.89 12.17 -1.28
CA ASN A 74 3.98 11.31 -0.82
C ASN A 74 5.08 11.27 -1.90
N ARG A 75 6.34 11.42 -1.51
CA ARG A 75 7.50 11.35 -2.42
C ARG A 75 7.94 9.91 -2.75
N VAL A 76 7.08 8.94 -2.44
CA VAL A 76 7.25 7.52 -2.73
C VAL A 76 6.11 7.12 -3.66
N HIS A 77 6.43 6.40 -4.74
CA HIS A 77 5.47 5.65 -5.53
C HIS A 77 5.65 4.15 -5.26
N LEU A 78 4.55 3.40 -5.32
CA LEU A 78 4.57 1.94 -5.27
C LEU A 78 4.20 1.43 -6.65
N ASP A 79 5.11 0.69 -7.26
CA ASP A 79 4.90 0.14 -8.59
C ASP A 79 4.33 -1.27 -8.48
N LEU A 80 3.12 -1.44 -9.01
CA LEU A 80 2.42 -2.72 -9.04
C LEU A 80 2.46 -3.27 -10.46
N ARG A 81 3.15 -4.39 -10.65
CA ARG A 81 3.17 -5.09 -11.93
C ARG A 81 1.99 -6.05 -11.99
N VAL A 82 1.24 -5.95 -13.07
CA VAL A 82 0.05 -6.76 -13.32
C VAL A 82 0.11 -7.37 -14.71
N PRO A 83 -0.48 -8.56 -14.89
CA PRO A 83 -0.52 -9.21 -16.19
C PRO A 83 -1.45 -8.51 -17.18
N ASP A 84 -2.47 -7.80 -16.68
CA ASP A 84 -3.47 -7.09 -17.48
C ASP A 84 -3.71 -5.70 -16.88
N LEU A 85 -3.21 -4.67 -17.57
CA LEU A 85 -3.31 -3.28 -17.11
C LEU A 85 -4.74 -2.75 -17.15
N GLU A 86 -5.55 -3.15 -18.13
CA GLU A 86 -6.91 -2.66 -18.31
C GLU A 86 -7.83 -3.25 -17.22
N ALA A 87 -7.77 -4.57 -17.04
CA ALA A 87 -8.54 -5.26 -16.00
C ALA A 87 -8.19 -4.74 -14.61
N GLU A 88 -6.90 -4.57 -14.33
CA GLU A 88 -6.46 -4.03 -13.05
C GLU A 88 -6.89 -2.58 -12.85
N THR A 89 -6.79 -1.75 -13.90
CA THR A 89 -7.26 -0.35 -13.86
C THR A 89 -8.73 -0.29 -13.45
N ALA A 90 -9.59 -1.09 -14.08
CA ALA A 90 -11.01 -1.14 -13.72
C ALA A 90 -11.21 -1.55 -12.25
N ARG A 91 -10.44 -2.54 -11.78
CA ARG A 91 -10.52 -3.05 -10.40
C ARG A 91 -10.11 -2.00 -9.36
N VAL A 92 -8.96 -1.34 -9.54
CA VAL A 92 -8.47 -0.35 -8.56
C VAL A 92 -9.32 0.91 -8.55
N LEU A 93 -9.90 1.30 -9.70
CA LEU A 93 -10.90 2.37 -9.76
C LEU A 93 -12.16 2.01 -8.93
N ALA A 94 -12.65 0.77 -9.02
CA ALA A 94 -13.78 0.30 -8.22
C ALA A 94 -13.48 0.31 -6.71
N LEU A 95 -12.21 0.06 -6.32
CA LEU A 95 -11.74 0.19 -4.93
C LEU A 95 -11.59 1.66 -4.50
N GLY A 96 -11.71 2.59 -5.43
CA GLY A 96 -11.71 4.04 -5.20
C GLY A 96 -10.34 4.69 -5.35
N ALA A 97 -9.42 4.08 -6.10
CA ALA A 97 -8.24 4.77 -6.61
C ALA A 97 -8.68 5.88 -7.58
N ARG A 98 -7.90 6.95 -7.66
CA ARG A 98 -8.11 8.02 -8.65
C ARG A 98 -7.00 7.98 -9.67
N ARG A 99 -7.33 7.78 -10.94
CA ARG A 99 -6.36 7.86 -12.03
C ARG A 99 -5.84 9.29 -12.16
N VAL A 100 -4.52 9.44 -12.23
CA VAL A 100 -3.81 10.72 -12.39
C VAL A 100 -3.45 10.96 -13.85
N THR A 101 -3.13 9.91 -14.61
CA THR A 101 -2.89 10.02 -16.06
C THR A 101 -4.18 9.91 -16.87
N GLY A 102 -4.20 10.55 -18.05
CA GLY A 102 -5.27 10.38 -19.03
C GLY A 102 -5.14 9.03 -19.71
N ASP A 103 -4.14 8.92 -20.59
CA ASP A 103 -3.75 7.71 -21.29
C ASP A 103 -2.62 6.96 -20.57
N PRO A 104 -2.40 5.66 -20.85
CA PRO A 104 -1.23 4.94 -20.37
C PRO A 104 0.06 5.61 -20.84
N THR A 105 1.06 5.64 -19.96
CA THR A 105 2.43 5.99 -20.36
C THR A 105 3.13 4.73 -20.84
N GLU A 106 3.84 4.82 -21.95
CA GLU A 106 4.61 3.72 -22.54
C GLU A 106 6.10 4.09 -22.64
N GLU A 107 6.97 3.28 -22.04
CA GLU A 107 8.42 3.47 -22.03
C GLU A 107 9.12 2.13 -21.81
N ASP A 108 10.23 1.88 -22.51
CA ASP A 108 11.06 0.68 -22.35
C ASP A 108 10.29 -0.66 -22.39
N GLY A 109 9.22 -0.72 -23.19
CA GLY A 109 8.36 -1.91 -23.32
C GLY A 109 7.37 -2.12 -22.16
N TRP A 110 7.24 -1.15 -21.26
CA TRP A 110 6.25 -1.13 -20.19
C TRP A 110 5.13 -0.15 -20.52
N ALA A 111 3.90 -0.50 -20.12
CA ALA A 111 2.76 0.39 -20.13
C ALA A 111 2.21 0.53 -18.70
N TRP A 112 1.93 1.75 -18.24
CA TRP A 112 1.37 1.97 -16.91
C TRP A 112 0.47 3.21 -16.81
N HIS A 113 -0.40 3.19 -15.80
CA HIS A 113 -1.12 4.37 -15.33
C HIS A 113 -0.63 4.76 -13.94
N VAL A 114 -0.65 6.07 -13.64
CA VAL A 114 -0.42 6.55 -12.27
C VAL A 114 -1.75 6.73 -11.58
N PHE A 115 -1.87 6.19 -10.36
CA PHE A 115 -3.05 6.36 -9.51
C PHE A 115 -2.67 7.03 -8.20
N ALA A 116 -3.61 7.79 -7.64
CA ALA A 116 -3.59 8.22 -6.26
C ALA A 116 -4.54 7.34 -5.44
N ASP A 117 -4.14 7.00 -4.23
CA ASP A 117 -5.02 6.33 -3.28
C ASP A 117 -6.10 7.29 -2.73
N ARG A 118 -6.97 6.79 -1.86
CA ARG A 118 -8.04 7.58 -1.23
C ARG A 118 -7.55 8.64 -0.23
N CYS A 119 -6.25 8.69 0.04
CA CYS A 119 -5.65 9.58 1.04
C CYS A 119 -4.93 10.79 0.42
N GLY A 120 -4.86 10.87 -0.91
CA GLY A 120 -4.26 12.01 -1.63
C GLY A 120 -2.77 11.85 -1.83
#